data_AF-A0A7S3M4U2-F1
#
_entry.id   AF-A0A7S3M4U2-F1
#
_cell.length_a   1.000
_cell.length_b   1.000
_cell.length_c   1.000
_cell.angle_alpha   90.00
_cell.angle_beta   90.00
_cell.angle_gamma   90.00
#
_symmetry.space_group_name_H-M   'P 1'
#
loop_
_entity.id
_entity.type
_entity.pdbx_description
1 polymer ?
#
loop_
_entity_poly.entity_id
_entity_poly.type
_entity_poly.pdbx_seq_one_letter_code
_entity_poly.pdbx_strand_id
1 'polypeptide(L)'
;VNPALLYQAYIPTVTRDIIYGWARGFVGAHMTSAFAPETSMQRAVCFGATVLAACIISSPGNEWRGYTLQPKDRTLPFAEYFKPVNYMRSTGVGATIMGIALMVGMLVTPYAEMLFAYLKGHLFVAGGLVVLMGVLAGAISKK
;
A
#
# COMPACT_ATOMS: atom_id res chain seq x y z
N VAL A 1 20.99 -12.42 -11.29
CA VAL A 1 20.48 -11.67 -10.13
C VAL A 1 21.30 -12.08 -8.91
N ASN A 2 21.90 -11.14 -8.18
CA ASN A 2 22.66 -11.48 -6.96
C ASN A 2 21.68 -11.58 -5.77
N PRO A 3 21.52 -12.75 -5.13
CA PRO A 3 20.56 -12.95 -4.03
C PRO A 3 20.83 -12.02 -2.85
N ALA A 4 22.10 -11.67 -2.58
CA ALA A 4 22.46 -10.77 -1.49
C ALA A 4 21.88 -9.35 -1.67
N LEU A 5 21.68 -8.90 -2.92
CA LEU A 5 21.02 -7.62 -3.21
C LEU A 5 19.51 -7.67 -2.92
N LEU A 6 18.88 -8.84 -2.99
CA LEU A 6 17.45 -9.00 -2.68
C LEU A 6 17.17 -8.81 -1.18
N TYR A 7 18.13 -9.19 -0.33
CA TYR A 7 18.00 -9.12 1.13
C TYR A 7 18.73 -7.94 1.77
N GLN A 8 19.41 -7.10 0.99
CA GLN A 8 20.20 -5.97 1.49
C GLN A 8 19.44 -5.08 2.48
N ALA A 9 18.15 -4.86 2.23
CA ALA A 9 17.29 -4.04 3.10
C ALA A 9 16.16 -4.85 3.72
N TYR A 10 16.37 -6.15 3.97
CA TYR A 10 15.36 -7.02 4.56
C TYR A 10 14.94 -6.56 5.96
N ILE A 11 15.90 -6.35 6.86
CA ILE A 11 15.64 -5.90 8.24
C ILE A 11 14.83 -4.59 8.27
N PRO A 12 15.24 -3.49 7.62
CA PRO A 12 14.44 -2.26 7.67
C PRO A 12 13.06 -2.44 7.02
N THR A 13 12.92 -3.30 6.02
CA THR A 13 11.62 -3.60 5.40
C THR A 13 10.69 -4.34 6.38
N VAL A 14 11.18 -5.40 7.03
CA VAL A 14 10.40 -6.17 8.02
C VAL A 14 10.01 -5.28 9.21
N THR A 15 10.94 -4.49 9.73
CA THR A 15 10.66 -3.57 10.84
C THR A 15 9.56 -2.58 10.47
N ARG A 16 9.63 -1.97 9.28
CA ARG A 16 8.57 -1.08 8.78
C ARG A 16 7.23 -1.79 8.74
N ASP A 17 7.19 -3.00 8.20
CA ASP A 17 5.93 -3.74 7.98
C ASP A 17 5.29 -4.16 9.31
N ILE A 18 6.09 -4.53 10.31
CA ILE A 18 5.64 -4.80 11.68
C ILE A 18 5.04 -3.54 12.31
N ILE A 19 5.76 -2.41 12.24
CA ILE A 19 5.30 -1.13 12.80
C ILE A 19 4.02 -0.69 12.09
N TYR A 20 3.95 -0.84 10.76
CA TYR A 20 2.76 -0.52 9.98
C TYR A 20 1.56 -1.37 10.41
N GLY A 21 1.74 -2.68 10.55
CA GLY A 21 0.70 -3.60 11.01
C GLY A 21 0.17 -3.24 12.39
N TRP A 22 1.08 -3.00 13.35
CA TRP A 22 0.72 -2.55 14.69
C TRP A 22 -0.01 -1.21 14.68
N ALA A 23 0.53 -0.20 13.97
CA ALA A 23 -0.05 1.13 13.88
C ALA A 23 -1.44 1.10 13.25
N ARG A 24 -1.65 0.28 12.22
CA ARG A 24 -2.95 0.12 11.57
C ARG A 24 -3.98 -0.53 12.50
N GLY A 25 -3.57 -1.51 13.30
CA GLY A 25 -4.44 -2.11 14.31
C GLY A 25 -4.82 -1.12 15.42
N PHE A 26 -3.82 -0.44 15.98
CA PHE A 26 -4.02 0.55 17.05
C PHE A 26 -4.86 1.75 16.60
N VAL A 27 -4.47 2.41 15.51
CA VAL A 27 -5.19 3.57 14.98
C VAL A 27 -6.55 3.15 14.45
N GLY A 28 -6.65 2.00 13.78
CA GLY A 28 -7.92 1.51 13.24
C GLY A 28 -8.96 1.31 14.35
N ALA A 29 -8.57 0.67 15.46
CA ALA A 29 -9.45 0.50 16.62
C ALA A 29 -9.92 1.85 17.18
N HIS A 30 -9.00 2.82 17.34
CA HIS A 30 -9.34 4.17 17.83
C HIS A 30 -10.24 4.94 16.86
N MET A 31 -10.00 4.84 15.56
CA MET A 31 -10.83 5.48 14.53
C MET A 31 -12.24 4.91 14.55
N THR A 32 -12.37 3.58 14.63
CA THR A 32 -13.69 2.94 14.71
C THR A 32 -14.42 3.28 15.99
N SER A 33 -13.74 3.33 17.14
CA SER A 33 -14.38 3.68 18.42
C SER A 33 -14.78 5.15 18.49
N ALA A 34 -13.96 6.05 17.94
CA ALA A 34 -14.19 7.49 18.02
C ALA A 34 -15.26 7.98 17.04
N PHE A 35 -15.28 7.44 15.81
CA PHE A 35 -16.18 7.90 14.76
C PHE A 35 -17.41 7.02 14.56
N ALA A 36 -17.42 5.79 15.10
CA ALA A 36 -18.52 4.83 14.99
C ALA A 36 -19.15 4.77 13.58
N PRO A 37 -18.37 4.46 12.52
CA PRO A 37 -18.82 4.62 11.14
C PRO A 37 -19.93 3.63 10.76
N GLU A 38 -21.11 4.14 10.42
CA GLU A 38 -22.30 3.36 10.09
C GLU A 38 -22.39 3.07 8.58
N THR A 39 -22.09 4.07 7.76
CA THR A 39 -22.19 3.96 6.30
C THR A 39 -20.91 3.41 5.65
N SER A 40 -21.03 2.81 4.48
CA SER A 40 -19.88 2.32 3.70
C SER A 40 -18.87 3.43 3.39
N MET A 41 -19.36 4.65 3.12
CA MET A 41 -18.50 5.82 2.90
C MET A 41 -17.74 6.21 4.17
N GLN A 42 -18.42 6.27 5.32
CA GLN A 42 -17.76 6.58 6.60
C GLN A 42 -16.70 5.53 6.96
N ARG A 43 -17.00 4.25 6.71
CA ARG A 43 -16.03 3.15 6.93
C ARG A 43 -14.81 3.29 6.03
N ALA A 44 -15.02 3.62 4.75
CA ALA A 44 -13.93 3.85 3.80
C ALA A 44 -13.06 5.04 4.21
N VAL A 45 -13.67 6.17 4.60
CA VAL A 45 -12.94 7.35 5.07
C VAL A 45 -12.14 7.04 6.34
N CYS A 46 -12.75 6.35 7.32
CA CYS A 46 -12.04 5.93 8.54
C CYS A 46 -10.87 5.00 8.22
N PHE A 47 -11.04 4.09 7.27
CA PHE A 47 -9.98 3.20 6.81
C PHE A 47 -8.86 3.95 6.09
N GLY A 48 -9.19 4.89 5.20
CA GLY A 48 -8.22 5.75 4.52
C GLY A 48 -7.38 6.58 5.51
N ALA A 49 -8.04 7.19 6.50
CA ALA A 49 -7.37 7.92 7.57
C ALA A 49 -6.49 7.02 8.44
N THR A 50 -6.96 5.81 8.76
CA THR A 50 -6.15 4.79 9.46
C THR A 50 -4.90 4.42 8.68
N VAL A 51 -5.02 4.19 7.37
CA VAL A 51 -3.89 3.88 6.49
C VAL A 51 -2.92 5.04 6.42
N LEU A 52 -3.41 6.26 6.25
CA LEU A 52 -2.58 7.47 6.21
C LEU A 52 -1.75 7.59 7.49
N ALA A 53 -2.38 7.47 8.66
CA ALA A 53 -1.71 7.53 9.95
C ALA A 53 -0.69 6.38 10.14
N ALA A 54 -1.06 5.15 9.78
CA ALA A 54 -0.15 3.99 9.87
C ALA A 54 1.08 4.15 8.95
N CYS A 55 0.91 4.71 7.75
CA CYS A 55 2.01 5.02 6.84
C CYS A 55 2.95 6.07 7.44
N ILE A 56 2.43 7.11 8.09
CA ILE A 56 3.25 8.12 8.76
C ILE A 56 4.00 7.50 9.94
N ILE A 57 3.34 6.72 10.78
CA ILE A 57 3.98 6.10 11.96
C ILE A 57 5.11 5.15 11.56
N SER A 58 4.93 4.38 10.48
CA SER A 58 5.95 3.44 9.98
C SER A 58 7.01 4.06 9.05
N SER A 59 6.84 5.32 8.66
CA SER A 59 7.73 6.00 7.70
C SER A 59 9.21 6.10 8.10
N PRO A 60 9.62 6.10 9.39
CA PRO A 60 11.05 5.99 9.74
C PRO A 60 11.72 4.73 9.17
N GLY A 61 10.97 3.62 9.08
CA GLY A 61 11.44 2.38 8.46
C GLY A 61 11.68 2.52 6.94
N ASN A 62 10.94 3.41 6.26
CA ASN A 62 11.19 3.71 4.84
C ASN A 62 12.52 4.47 4.67
N GLU A 63 12.83 5.41 5.56
CA GLU A 63 14.10 6.14 5.51
C GLU A 63 15.29 5.26 5.85
N TRP A 64 15.15 4.39 6.85
CA TRP A 64 16.18 3.39 7.15
C TRP A 64 16.40 2.44 5.96
N ARG A 65 15.33 1.98 5.31
CA ARG A 65 15.42 1.18 4.09
C ARG A 65 16.16 1.95 2.98
N GLY A 66 15.82 3.21 2.74
CA GLY A 66 16.46 4.06 1.75
C GLY A 66 17.95 4.28 2.04
N TYR A 67 18.30 4.52 3.30
CA TYR A 67 19.70 4.66 3.75
C TYR A 67 20.52 3.39 3.48
N THR A 68 19.92 2.21 3.69
CA THR A 68 20.56 0.91 3.47
C THR A 68 20.74 0.57 1.98
N LEU A 69 19.88 1.11 1.12
CA LEU A 69 19.87 0.88 -0.33
C LEU A 69 20.64 1.96 -1.11
N GLN A 70 21.42 2.80 -0.44
CA GLN A 70 22.19 3.83 -1.13
C GLN A 70 23.12 3.24 -2.20
N PRO A 71 23.27 3.91 -3.36
CA PRO A 71 24.24 3.53 -4.37
C PRO A 71 25.64 3.55 -3.78
N LYS A 72 26.46 2.52 -4.08
CA LYS A 72 27.81 2.38 -3.52
C LYS A 72 28.76 3.52 -3.88
N ASP A 73 28.51 4.19 -5.00
CA ASP A 73 29.27 5.33 -5.52
C ASP A 73 28.84 6.68 -4.91
N ARG A 74 27.72 6.73 -4.17
CA ARG A 74 27.15 7.97 -3.61
C ARG A 74 26.60 7.77 -2.20
N THR A 75 27.31 7.00 -1.38
CA THR A 75 26.92 6.77 0.01
C THR A 75 27.12 8.05 0.82
N LEU A 76 26.05 8.56 1.41
CA LEU A 76 26.07 9.71 2.31
C LEU A 76 26.05 9.25 3.77
N PRO A 77 26.70 9.98 4.69
CA PRO A 77 26.51 9.78 6.12
C PRO A 77 25.06 10.14 6.50
N PHE A 78 24.55 9.53 7.58
CA PHE A 78 23.13 9.66 7.95
C PHE A 78 22.68 11.11 8.15
N ALA A 79 23.54 11.97 8.73
CA ALA A 79 23.24 13.38 8.95
C ALA A 79 23.05 14.18 7.64
N GLU A 80 23.68 13.77 6.54
CA GLU A 80 23.52 14.38 5.22
C GLU A 80 22.39 13.75 4.41
N TYR A 81 22.20 12.44 4.61
CA TYR A 81 21.11 11.68 3.99
C TYR A 81 19.74 12.15 4.51
N PHE A 82 19.58 12.20 5.84
CA PHE A 82 18.30 12.51 6.46
C PHE A 82 18.03 14.01 6.45
N LYS A 83 17.16 14.44 5.53
CA LYS A 83 16.71 15.82 5.41
C LYS A 83 15.25 15.93 5.88
N PRO A 84 14.96 16.46 7.09
CA PRO A 84 13.63 16.44 7.67
C PRO A 84 12.52 17.01 6.77
N VAL A 85 12.80 18.09 6.04
CA VAL A 85 11.84 18.71 5.12
C VAL A 85 11.50 17.77 3.95
N ASN A 86 12.50 17.11 3.38
CA ASN A 86 12.29 16.15 2.30
C ASN A 86 11.54 14.91 2.79
N TYR A 87 11.88 14.44 3.99
CA TYR A 87 11.21 13.33 4.66
C TYR A 87 9.73 13.62 4.87
N MET A 88 9.37 14.76 5.48
CA MET A 88 7.97 15.14 5.71
C MET A 88 7.18 15.22 4.39
N ARG A 89 7.76 15.81 3.35
CA ARG A 89 7.14 15.89 2.03
C ARG A 89 6.93 14.50 1.41
N SER A 90 7.98 13.69 1.36
CA SER A 90 7.95 12.34 0.76
C SER A 90 6.96 11.44 1.49
N THR A 91 7.03 11.42 2.81
CA THR A 91 6.13 10.66 3.68
C THR A 91 4.69 11.12 3.53
N GLY A 92 4.43 12.43 3.55
CA GLY A 92 3.07 12.96 3.42
C GLY A 92 2.42 12.60 2.09
N VAL A 93 3.16 12.77 0.99
CA VAL A 93 2.67 12.39 -0.35
C VAL A 93 2.44 10.89 -0.44
N GLY A 94 3.41 10.07 -0.01
CA GLY A 94 3.29 8.61 -0.06
C GLY A 94 2.13 8.07 0.80
N ALA A 95 1.99 8.58 2.02
CA ALA A 95 0.90 8.21 2.93
C ALA A 95 -0.47 8.61 2.37
N THR A 96 -0.57 9.78 1.75
CA THR A 96 -1.82 10.27 1.14
C THR A 96 -2.23 9.40 -0.05
N ILE A 97 -1.29 9.08 -0.95
CA ILE A 97 -1.56 8.19 -2.09
C ILE A 97 -2.06 6.83 -1.61
N MET A 98 -1.36 6.21 -0.64
CA MET A 98 -1.79 4.92 -0.08
C MET A 98 -3.16 5.01 0.61
N GLY A 99 -3.38 6.07 1.39
CA GLY A 99 -4.64 6.30 2.10
C GLY A 99 -5.83 6.40 1.14
N ILE A 100 -5.71 7.22 0.09
CA ILE A 100 -6.76 7.39 -0.92
C ILE A 100 -6.96 6.09 -1.72
N ALA A 101 -5.88 5.44 -2.16
CA ALA A 101 -5.97 4.21 -2.94
C ALA A 101 -6.70 3.10 -2.17
N LEU A 102 -6.37 2.89 -0.89
CA LEU A 102 -7.01 1.87 -0.06
C LEU A 102 -8.43 2.28 0.37
N MET A 103 -8.70 3.56 0.58
CA MET A 103 -10.06 4.06 0.79
C MET A 103 -10.98 3.75 -0.39
N VAL A 104 -10.55 4.10 -1.61
CA VAL A 104 -11.32 3.80 -2.83
C VAL A 104 -11.44 2.30 -3.03
N GLY A 105 -10.35 1.55 -2.79
CA GLY A 105 -10.37 0.08 -2.81
C GLY A 105 -11.49 -0.48 -1.93
N MET A 106 -11.63 0.02 -0.69
CA MET A 106 -12.68 -0.42 0.24
C MET A 106 -14.10 -0.16 -0.29
N LEU A 107 -14.32 0.91 -1.04
CA LEU A 107 -15.61 1.20 -1.68
C LEU A 107 -15.91 0.26 -2.86
N VAL A 108 -14.86 -0.21 -3.55
CA VAL A 108 -14.98 -1.08 -4.73
C VAL A 108 -15.07 -2.56 -4.34
N THR A 109 -14.43 -2.98 -3.24
CA THR A 109 -14.41 -4.37 -2.75
C THR A 109 -15.77 -5.09 -2.79
N PRO A 110 -16.89 -4.55 -2.26
CA PRO A 110 -18.16 -5.29 -2.27
C PRO A 110 -18.66 -5.61 -3.68
N TYR A 111 -18.43 -4.72 -4.66
CA TYR A 111 -18.80 -4.97 -6.05
C TYR A 111 -17.91 -6.04 -6.69
N ALA A 112 -16.61 -6.02 -6.36
CA ALA A 112 -15.67 -7.03 -6.80
C ALA A 112 -16.02 -8.42 -6.21
N GLU A 113 -16.40 -8.48 -4.94
CA GLU A 113 -16.85 -9.71 -4.28
C GLU A 113 -18.13 -10.26 -4.90
N MET A 114 -19.12 -9.40 -5.20
CA MET A 114 -20.34 -9.80 -5.90
C MET A 114 -20.05 -10.35 -7.30
N LEU A 115 -19.21 -9.67 -8.08
CA LEU A 115 -18.79 -10.14 -9.40
C LEU A 115 -18.08 -11.50 -9.29
N PHE A 116 -17.16 -11.64 -8.34
CA PHE A 116 -16.43 -12.89 -8.15
C PHE A 116 -17.35 -14.04 -7.74
N ALA A 117 -18.32 -13.79 -6.86
CA ALA A 117 -19.34 -14.76 -6.47
C ALA A 117 -20.19 -15.19 -7.68
N TYR A 118 -20.61 -14.24 -8.53
CA TYR A 118 -21.34 -14.51 -9.77
C TYR A 118 -20.52 -15.38 -10.74
N LEU A 119 -19.25 -15.03 -10.96
CA LEU A 119 -18.36 -15.78 -11.86
C LEU A 119 -18.11 -17.21 -11.40
N LYS A 120 -18.03 -17.46 -10.08
CA LYS A 120 -17.95 -18.83 -9.53
C LYS A 120 -19.16 -19.68 -9.91
N GLY A 121 -20.35 -19.07 -9.97
CA GLY A 121 -21.57 -19.76 -10.39
C GLY A 121 -21.68 -19.98 -11.90
N HIS A 122 -20.93 -19.22 -12.71
CA HIS A 122 -21.10 -19.16 -14.17
C HIS A 122 -19.76 -19.28 -14.90
N LEU A 123 -19.21 -20.49 -14.87
CA LEU A 123 -17.91 -20.86 -15.46
C LEU A 123 -17.71 -20.42 -16.92
N PHE A 124 -18.77 -20.45 -17.74
CA PHE A 124 -18.68 -20.02 -19.15
C PHE A 124 -18.47 -18.51 -19.29
N VAL A 125 -19.11 -17.70 -18.44
CA VAL A 125 -18.93 -16.23 -18.42
C VAL A 125 -17.54 -15.88 -17.89
N ALA A 126 -17.07 -16.60 -16.87
CA ALA A 126 -15.71 -16.47 -16.35
C ALA A 126 -14.66 -16.80 -17.43
N GLY A 127 -14.83 -17.91 -18.14
CA GLY A 127 -13.95 -18.29 -19.26
C GLY A 127 -13.94 -17.25 -20.38
N GLY A 128 -15.11 -16.73 -20.76
CA GLY A 128 -15.22 -15.68 -21.78
C GLY A 128 -14.51 -14.38 -21.39
N LEU A 129 -14.64 -13.95 -20.13
CA LEU A 129 -13.95 -12.77 -19.61
C LEU A 129 -12.43 -12.92 -19.60
N VAL A 130 -11.91 -14.10 -19.21
CA VAL A 130 -10.47 -14.38 -19.22
C VAL A 130 -9.91 -14.32 -20.64
N VAL A 131 -10.61 -14.91 -21.61
CA VAL A 131 -10.22 -14.86 -23.02
C VAL A 131 -10.22 -13.42 -23.53
N LEU A 132 -11.28 -12.65 -23.24
CA LEU A 132 -11.37 -11.24 -23.62
C LEU A 132 -10.23 -10.41 -23.04
N MET A 133 -9.93 -10.57 -21.74
CA MET A 133 -8.83 -9.90 -21.05
C MET A 133 -7.47 -10.28 -21.65
N GLY A 134 -7.27 -11.55 -21.99
CA GLY A 134 -6.05 -12.02 -22.67
C GLY A 134 -5.88 -11.42 -24.06
N VAL A 135 -6.96 -11.32 -24.84
CA VAL A 135 -6.95 -10.67 -26.17
C VAL A 135 -6.64 -9.18 -26.05
N LEU A 136 -7.26 -8.48 -25.09
CA LEU A 136 -7.02 -7.05 -24.85
C LEU A 136 -5.59 -6.79 -24.37
N ALA A 137 -5.09 -7.57 -23.42
CA ALA A 137 -3.70 -7.45 -22.94
C ALA A 137 -2.69 -7.73 -24.06
N GLY A 138 -2.94 -8.74 -24.89
CA GLY A 138 -2.12 -9.04 -26.07
C GLY A 138 -2.18 -7.95 -27.15
N ALA A 139 -3.31 -7.27 -27.31
CA ALA A 139 -3.46 -6.15 -28.23
C ALA A 139 -2.74 -4.87 -27.73
N ILE A 140 -2.74 -4.62 -26.42
CA ILE A 140 -2.05 -3.49 -25.80
C ILE A 140 -0.54 -3.70 -25.80
N SER A 141 -0.05 -4.91 -25.53
CA SER A 141 1.39 -5.23 -25.51
C SER A 141 2.06 -5.21 -26.90
N LYS A 142 1.27 -5.16 -27.98
CA LYS A 142 1.76 -5.05 -29.36
C LYS A 142 1.86 -3.60 -29.87
N LYS A 143 1.44 -2.61 -29.07
CA LYS A 143 1.69 -1.19 -29.29
C LYS A 143 2.90 -0.74 -28.49
#